data_AF-B1C450-F1
#
_entry.id   AF-B1C450-F1
#
_cell.length_a   1.000
_cell.length_b   1.000
_cell.length_c   1.000
_cell.angle_alpha   90.00
_cell.angle_beta   90.00
_cell.angle_gamma   90.00
#
_symmetry.space_group_name_H-M   'P 1'
#
loop_
_entity.id
_entity.type
_entity.pdbx_description
1 polymer ?
#
loop_
_entity_poly.entity_id
_entity_poly.type
_entity_poly.pdbx_seq_one_letter_code
_entity_poly.pdbx_strand_id
1 'polypeptide(L)' 'MAYKRNLNCWANERDKQDMYEKGIKQGKYNLIKQLFNKYYPKEDDSILENLNSEKYDKIFEMILDNRSIEEIKEFLK' A
#
# COMPACT_ATOMS: atom_id res chain seq x y z
N MET A 1 14.79 -15.61 36.94
CA MET A 1 14.68 -15.77 35.46
C MET A 1 13.27 -15.45 34.93
N ALA A 2 12.56 -14.43 35.45
CA ALA A 2 11.19 -14.09 35.01
C ALA A 2 11.14 -12.99 33.92
N TYR A 3 12.14 -12.10 33.90
CA TYR A 3 12.21 -10.98 32.97
C TYR A 3 12.35 -11.39 31.49
N LYS A 4 12.98 -12.54 31.20
CA LYS A 4 13.22 -13.01 29.83
C LYS A 4 11.96 -13.60 29.16
N ARG A 5 10.99 -14.10 29.94
CA ARG A 5 9.72 -14.63 29.41
C ARG A 5 8.76 -13.53 28.99
N ASN A 6 8.64 -12.46 29.78
CA ASN A 6 7.77 -11.34 29.44
C ASN A 6 8.23 -10.61 28.16
N LEU A 7 9.55 -10.46 27.94
CA LEU A 7 10.09 -9.86 26.72
C LEU A 7 9.67 -10.61 25.44
N ASN A 8 9.57 -11.95 25.48
CA ASN A 8 9.11 -12.75 24.34
C ASN A 8 7.62 -12.58 24.04
N CYS A 9 6.78 -12.22 25.03
CA CYS A 9 5.36 -11.96 24.81
C CYS A 9 5.15 -10.66 24.01
N TRP A 10 5.83 -9.59 24.41
CA TRP A 10 5.77 -8.30 23.71
C TRP A 10 6.36 -8.36 22.29
N ALA A 11 7.38 -9.19 22.06
CA ALA A 11 7.92 -9.44 20.73
C ALA A 11 6.92 -10.19 19.84
N ASN A 12 6.31 -11.28 20.33
CA ASN A 12 5.29 -12.04 19.59
C ASN A 12 4.03 -11.21 19.25
N GLU A 13 3.61 -10.32 20.14
CA GLU A 13 2.47 -9.43 19.88
C GLU A 13 2.80 -8.37 18.82
N ARG A 14 4.01 -7.82 18.83
CA ARG A 14 4.48 -6.91 17.78
C ARG A 14 4.61 -7.61 16.43
N ASP A 15 5.17 -8.81 16.40
CA ASP A 15 5.34 -9.58 15.17
C ASP A 15 3.98 -9.95 14.55
N LYS A 16 2.98 -10.28 15.37
CA LYS A 16 1.60 -10.49 14.89
C LYS A 16 1.03 -9.21 14.27
N GLN A 17 1.20 -8.07 14.94
CA GLN A 17 0.71 -6.78 14.43
C GLN A 17 1.33 -6.45 13.06
N ASP A 18 2.66 -6.60 12.94
CA ASP A 18 3.39 -6.35 11.70
C ASP A 18 2.97 -7.29 10.56
N MET A 19 2.69 -8.56 10.86
CA MET A 19 2.19 -9.51 9.86
C MET A 19 0.81 -9.11 9.34
N TYR A 20 -0.10 -8.68 10.22
CA TYR A 20 -1.43 -8.20 9.80
C TYR A 20 -1.35 -6.92 8.97
N GLU A 21 -0.53 -5.94 9.38
CA GLU A 21 -0.38 -4.69 8.62
C GLU A 21 0.25 -4.91 7.25
N LYS A 22 1.24 -5.81 7.14
CA LYS A 22 1.84 -6.19 5.86
C LYS A 22 0.82 -6.84 4.93
N GLY A 23 -0.04 -7.73 5.45
CA GLY A 23 -1.09 -8.39 4.67
C GLY A 23 -2.13 -7.41 4.11
N ILE A 24 -2.57 -6.45 4.93
CA ILE A 24 -3.51 -5.41 4.50
C ILE A 24 -2.87 -4.49 3.44
N LYS A 25 -1.62 -4.09 3.63
CA LYS A 25 -0.88 -3.26 2.66
C LYS A 25 -0.72 -3.96 1.31
N GLN A 26 -0.34 -5.23 1.30
CA GLN A 26 -0.24 -6.01 0.05
C GLN A 26 -1.60 -6.20 -0.64
N GLY A 27 -2.65 -6.47 0.12
CA GLY A 27 -4.01 -6.59 -0.43
C GLY A 27 -4.47 -5.30 -1.11
N LYS A 28 -4.27 -4.15 -0.44
CA LYS A 28 -4.55 -2.83 -1.01
C LYS A 28 -3.74 -2.57 -2.29
N TYR A 29 -2.44 -2.85 -2.27
CA TYR A 29 -1.57 -2.68 -3.45
C TYR A 29 -2.08 -3.46 -4.66
N ASN A 30 -2.41 -4.74 -4.47
CA ASN A 30 -2.93 -5.57 -5.56
C ASN A 30 -4.28 -5.05 -6.09
N LEU A 31 -5.16 -4.56 -5.22
CA LEU A 31 -6.44 -4.00 -5.63
C LEU A 31 -6.24 -2.73 -6.47
N ILE A 32 -5.39 -1.83 -6.00
CA ILE A 32 -5.06 -0.59 -6.71
C ILE A 32 -4.40 -0.90 -8.04
N LYS A 33 -3.47 -1.87 -8.09
CA LYS A 33 -2.83 -2.33 -9.32
C LYS A 33 -3.84 -2.87 -10.33
N GLN A 34 -4.83 -3.66 -9.89
CA GLN A 34 -5.88 -4.16 -10.78
C GLN A 34 -6.78 -3.03 -11.31
N LEU A 35 -7.15 -2.08 -10.45
CA LEU A 35 -7.95 -0.92 -10.85
C LEU A 35 -7.19 -0.04 -11.83
N PHE A 36 -5.92 0.26 -11.53
CA PHE A 36 -5.06 1.07 -12.38
C PHE A 36 -4.91 0.43 -13.76
N ASN A 37 -4.65 -0.87 -13.85
CA ASN A 37 -4.59 -1.58 -15.15
C ASN A 37 -5.91 -1.53 -15.93
N LYS A 38 -7.07 -1.50 -15.24
CA LYS A 38 -8.38 -1.42 -15.89
C LYS A 38 -8.69 -0.02 -16.43
N TYR A 39 -8.41 1.02 -15.65
CA TYR A 39 -8.64 2.41 -16.07
C TYR A 39 -7.57 2.88 -17.05
N TYR A 40 -6.33 2.37 -16.90
CA TYR A 40 -5.14 2.83 -17.59
C TYR A 40 -4.33 1.67 -18.18
N PRO A 41 -4.87 0.95 -19.18
CA PRO A 41 -4.22 -0.22 -19.78
C PRO A 41 -2.96 0.11 -20.60
N LYS A 42 -2.62 1.40 -20.77
CA LYS A 42 -1.50 1.89 -21.58
C LYS A 42 -0.30 2.34 -20.75
N GLU A 43 -0.43 2.44 -19.43
CA GLU A 43 0.61 2.94 -18.55
C GLU A 43 1.26 1.80 -17.77
N ASP A 44 2.57 1.93 -17.52
CA ASP A 44 3.33 0.91 -16.82
C ASP A 44 3.02 0.91 -15.32
N ASP A 45 2.87 -0.29 -14.76
CA ASP A 45 2.74 -0.55 -13.32
C ASP A 45 3.91 0.06 -12.50
N SER A 46 5.01 0.43 -13.16
CA SER A 46 6.18 1.07 -12.57
C SER A 46 5.86 2.39 -11.85
N ILE A 47 4.77 3.08 -12.21
CA ILE A 47 4.29 4.28 -11.52
C ILE A 47 3.86 3.92 -10.08
N LEU A 48 3.33 2.71 -9.89
CA LEU A 48 2.87 2.24 -8.59
C LEU A 48 4.02 1.67 -7.75
N GLU A 49 5.04 1.03 -8.34
CA GLU A 49 6.08 0.29 -7.59
C GLU A 49 6.95 1.12 -6.63
N ASN A 50 7.04 2.44 -6.79
CA ASN A 50 7.89 3.31 -5.96
C ASN A 50 7.13 4.24 -5.00
N LEU A 51 5.90 3.89 -4.63
CA LEU A 51 5.04 4.78 -3.83
C LEU A 51 4.97 4.42 -2.35
N ASN A 52 4.85 5.45 -1.52
CA ASN A 52 4.55 5.29 -0.09
C ASN A 52 3.07 4.93 0.11
N SER A 53 2.74 4.22 1.20
CA SER A 53 1.36 3.82 1.55
C SER A 53 0.34 4.96 1.46
N GLU A 54 0.69 6.16 1.93
CA GLU A 54 -0.18 7.34 1.83
C GLU A 54 -0.40 7.84 0.40
N LYS A 55 0.60 7.70 -0.48
CA LYS A 55 0.47 8.06 -1.89
C LYS A 55 -0.49 7.09 -2.60
N TYR A 56 -0.48 5.81 -2.23
CA TYR A 56 -1.44 4.83 -2.77
C TYR A 56 -2.89 5.16 -2.43
N ASP A 57 -3.19 5.52 -1.16
CA ASP A 57 -4.56 5.86 -0.77
C ASP A 57 -5.04 7.11 -1.56
N LYS A 58 -4.18 8.11 -1.79
CA LYS A 58 -4.52 9.27 -2.63
C LYS A 58 -4.71 8.93 -4.10
N ILE A 59 -3.86 8.06 -4.67
CA ILE A 59 -4.04 7.59 -6.05
C ILE A 59 -5.35 6.84 -6.19
N PHE A 60 -5.70 6.02 -5.20
CA PHE A 60 -6.97 5.31 -5.20
C PHE A 60 -8.16 6.29 -5.23
N GLU A 61 -8.13 7.36 -4.42
CA GLU A 61 -9.13 8.43 -4.50
C GLU A 61 -9.15 9.11 -5.87
N MET A 62 -7.99 9.44 -6.44
CA MET A 62 -7.89 10.04 -7.77
C MET A 62 -8.45 9.13 -8.88
N ILE A 63 -8.20 7.82 -8.80
CA ILE A 63 -8.76 6.83 -9.74
C ILE A 63 -10.28 6.75 -9.59
N LEU A 64 -10.81 6.78 -8.35
CA LEU A 64 -12.25 6.82 -8.11
C LEU A 64 -12.89 8.10 -8.65
N ASP A 65 -12.20 9.23 -8.56
CA ASP A 65 -12.62 10.51 -9.12
C ASP A 65 -12.56 10.56 -10.67
N ASN A 66 -12.09 9.48 -11.32
CA ASN A 66 -11.80 9.41 -12.76
C ASN A 66 -10.82 10.50 -13.24
N ARG A 67 -9.90 10.96 -12.37
CA ARG A 67 -8.87 11.93 -12.73
C ARG A 67 -7.82 11.34 -13.65
N SER A 68 -7.35 12.13 -14.59
CA SER A 68 -6.41 11.71 -15.63
C SER A 68 -5.08 11.20 -15.05
N ILE A 69 -4.40 10.29 -15.78
CA ILE A 69 -3.04 9.85 -15.43
C ILE A 69 -2.08 11.03 -15.31
N GLU A 70 -2.26 12.06 -16.13
CA GLU A 70 -1.40 13.24 -16.14
C GLU A 70 -1.44 13.96 -14.79
N GLU A 71 -2.63 14.12 -14.21
CA GLU A 71 -2.80 14.66 -12.85
C GLU A 71 -2.18 13.75 -11.78
N ILE A 72 -2.31 12.42 -11.94
CA ILE A 72 -1.67 11.45 -11.03
C ILE A 72 -0.13 11.56 -11.12
N LYS A 73 0.42 11.70 -12.34
CA LYS A 73 1.86 11.88 -12.58
C LYS A 73 2.36 13.21 -12.03
N GLU A 74 1.60 14.30 -12.18
CA GLU A 74 1.91 15.59 -11.57
C GLU A 74 1.91 15.51 -10.05
N PHE A 75 0.94 14.79 -9.45
CA PHE A 75 0.89 14.58 -8.01
C PHE A 75 2.07 13.74 -7.47
N LEU A 76 2.63 12.86 -8.31
CA LEU A 76 3.74 11.99 -7.95
C LEU A 76 5.12 12.63 -8.08
N LYS A 77 5.23 13.71 -8.85
CA LYS A 77 6.44 14.52 -9.06
C LYS A 77 6.86 15.28 -7.80
#